data_AF-A0A2Z4LV95-F1
#
_entry.id   AF-A0A2Z4LV95-F1
#
_cell.length_a   1.000
_cell.length_b   1.000
_cell.length_c   1.000
_cell.angle_alpha   90.00
_cell.angle_beta   90.00
_cell.angle_gamma   90.00
#
_symmetry.space_group_name_H-M   'P 1'
#
loop_
_entity.id
_entity.type
_entity.pdbx_description
1 polymer ?
#
loop_
_entity_poly.entity_id
_entity_poly.type
_entity_poly.pdbx_seq_one_letter_code
_entity_poly.pdbx_strand_id
1 'polypeptide(L)'
;MKKLFITLVFVIASFWRTVAQQDAQYTQYMYNTQVVNPAYAGSRGVFSIAALYRSQWSGIDGAPTTQTLNLNTPVSERVGIGLSIVNDEIGNGTNQNTYFSADFAYTIPTSELGKLSFGLKAGGHLLDVNLTKLRNYNPGLLAPDDSGIDKRFSPNFGAGIYFHTDRFYTGLSVPNFLQTEHFETSQGSNSYLVKERMEYYLISGLVMNLGYRMQFKPAVLFKAVSGAPLQADLSATFLYNEKFSFGAAYRWDAAVSALVGFQINDKFMLGMAYDRETTELGGTQFNDGSFEFFLRFELISRHRRVLAPRFF
;
A
#
# COMPACT_ATOMS: atom_id res chain seq x y z
N MET A 1 27.50 5.62 -34.12
CA MET A 1 26.32 6.46 -33.80
C MET A 1 25.00 5.84 -34.28
N LYS A 2 24.82 5.49 -35.56
CA LYS A 2 23.57 4.86 -36.05
C LYS A 2 23.20 3.53 -35.36
N LYS A 3 24.20 2.68 -35.03
CA LYS A 3 23.95 1.42 -34.30
C LYS A 3 23.45 1.66 -32.87
N LEU A 4 23.99 2.67 -32.16
CA LEU A 4 23.56 3.03 -30.80
C LEU A 4 22.11 3.56 -30.77
N PHE A 5 21.73 4.32 -31.81
CA PHE A 5 20.37 4.84 -31.98
C PHE A 5 19.37 3.72 -32.26
N ILE A 6 19.74 2.74 -33.10
CA ILE A 6 18.89 1.57 -33.39
C ILE A 6 18.72 0.69 -32.13
N THR A 7 19.76 0.53 -31.32
CA THR A 7 19.66 -0.19 -30.03
C THR A 7 18.76 0.57 -29.05
N LEU A 8 18.88 1.90 -28.98
CA LEU A 8 18.02 2.74 -28.11
C LEU A 8 16.55 2.67 -28.54
N VAL A 9 16.26 2.69 -29.84
CA VAL A 9 14.91 2.56 -30.40
C VAL A 9 14.33 1.15 -30.16
N PHE A 10 15.14 0.08 -30.22
CA PHE A 10 14.70 -1.27 -29.87
C PHE A 10 14.46 -1.45 -28.36
N VAL A 11 15.23 -0.79 -27.50
CA VAL A 11 15.00 -0.80 -26.05
C VAL A 11 13.71 -0.03 -25.68
N ILE A 12 13.42 1.07 -26.38
CA ILE A 12 12.18 1.85 -26.21
C ILE A 12 10.95 1.11 -26.80
N ALA A 13 11.14 0.33 -27.88
CA ALA A 13 10.06 -0.47 -28.48
C ALA A 13 9.71 -1.73 -27.66
N SER A 14 10.57 -2.16 -26.74
CA SER A 14 10.33 -3.31 -25.85
C SER A 14 9.31 -3.05 -24.73
N PHE A 15 8.84 -1.81 -24.56
CA PHE A 15 7.81 -1.45 -23.55
C PHE A 15 6.37 -1.78 -24.00
N TRP A 16 6.19 -2.89 -24.72
CA TRP A 16 4.86 -3.39 -25.02
C TRP A 16 4.22 -3.93 -23.74
N ARG A 17 2.99 -3.45 -23.50
CA ARG A 17 2.24 -3.56 -22.25
C ARG A 17 2.07 -5.01 -21.80
N THR A 18 2.88 -5.41 -20.83
CA THR A 18 2.53 -6.50 -19.92
C THR A 18 1.68 -5.93 -18.80
N VAL A 19 0.39 -6.27 -18.79
CA VAL A 19 -0.48 -6.02 -17.64
C VAL A 19 -0.10 -7.03 -16.56
N ALA A 20 0.86 -6.65 -15.71
CA ALA A 20 1.15 -7.39 -14.50
C ALA A 20 0.16 -6.95 -13.42
N GLN A 21 -0.43 -7.91 -12.70
CA GLN A 21 -1.19 -7.62 -11.48
C GLN A 21 -0.26 -6.92 -10.47
N GLN A 22 -0.79 -5.88 -9.84
CA GLN A 22 -0.11 -5.11 -8.82
C GLN A 22 -0.85 -5.33 -7.51
N ASP A 23 -0.10 -5.43 -6.41
CA ASP A 23 -0.68 -5.42 -5.07
C ASP A 23 -1.55 -4.17 -4.87
N ALA A 24 -2.51 -4.28 -3.94
CA ALA A 24 -3.44 -3.22 -3.62
C ALA A 24 -2.76 -1.85 -3.44
N GLN A 25 -3.28 -0.84 -4.13
CA GLN A 25 -2.77 0.53 -4.07
C GLN A 25 -3.49 1.30 -2.96
N TYR A 26 -2.76 2.18 -2.27
CA TYR A 26 -3.30 3.00 -1.20
C TYR A 26 -3.08 4.47 -1.53
N THR A 27 -4.15 5.27 -1.53
CA THR A 27 -4.03 6.72 -1.70
C THR A 27 -3.48 7.36 -0.43
N GLN A 28 -3.91 6.88 0.72
CA GLN A 28 -3.44 7.33 2.02
C GLN A 28 -2.34 6.43 2.58
N TYR A 29 -1.36 6.08 1.74
CA TYR A 29 -0.20 5.24 2.10
C TYR A 29 0.51 5.70 3.38
N MET A 30 0.49 7.01 3.66
CA MET A 30 1.07 7.62 4.87
C MET A 30 0.39 7.20 6.19
N TYR A 31 -0.85 6.70 6.14
CA TYR A 31 -1.55 6.13 7.29
C TYR A 31 -1.49 4.59 7.32
N ASN A 32 -0.91 3.98 6.27
CA ASN A 32 -0.72 2.54 6.11
C ASN A 32 0.76 2.16 5.91
N THR A 33 1.69 2.94 6.47
CA THR A 33 3.14 2.80 6.24
C THR A 33 3.69 1.43 6.66
N GLN A 34 3.06 0.74 7.62
CA GLN A 34 3.49 -0.57 8.07
C GLN A 34 3.43 -1.65 6.97
N VAL A 35 2.41 -1.60 6.11
CA VAL A 35 2.31 -2.51 4.95
C VAL A 35 3.42 -2.23 3.94
N VAL A 36 3.78 -0.95 3.77
CA VAL A 36 4.81 -0.50 2.84
C VAL A 36 6.23 -0.79 3.36
N ASN A 37 6.48 -0.60 4.66
CA ASN A 37 7.81 -0.73 5.24
C ASN A 37 7.75 -1.34 6.66
N PRO A 38 8.25 -2.57 6.87
CA PRO A 38 8.20 -3.22 8.18
C PRO A 38 9.02 -2.50 9.25
N ALA A 39 10.01 -1.68 8.86
CA ALA A 39 10.81 -0.90 9.81
C ALA A 39 10.03 0.26 10.47
N TYR A 40 8.82 0.56 9.99
CA TYR A 40 7.93 1.54 10.59
C TYR A 40 7.29 1.05 11.91
N ALA A 41 7.25 -0.26 12.17
CA ALA A 41 6.59 -0.83 13.33
C ALA A 41 7.08 -0.20 14.65
N GLY A 42 6.15 0.33 15.46
CA GLY A 42 6.47 0.97 16.74
C GLY A 42 7.06 2.39 16.68
N SER A 43 7.27 2.95 15.48
CA SER A 43 7.85 4.30 15.29
C SER A 43 7.00 5.44 15.89
N ARG A 44 5.68 5.22 16.02
CA ARG A 44 4.74 6.17 16.65
C ARG A 44 4.92 6.29 18.17
N GLY A 45 5.63 5.37 18.81
CA GLY A 45 5.90 5.43 20.26
C GLY A 45 4.73 4.99 21.15
N VAL A 46 3.58 4.65 20.57
CA VAL A 46 2.37 4.16 21.26
C VAL A 46 1.79 2.95 20.54
N PHE A 47 0.96 2.19 21.26
CA PHE A 47 0.14 1.15 20.63
C PHE A 47 -0.87 1.82 19.68
N SER A 48 -0.85 1.39 18.42
CA SER A 48 -1.64 1.97 17.33
C SER A 48 -2.38 0.86 16.58
N ILE A 49 -3.66 1.10 16.30
CA ILE A 49 -4.47 0.29 15.38
C ILE A 49 -4.86 1.20 14.21
N ALA A 50 -4.72 0.72 12.99
CA ALA A 50 -5.20 1.41 11.80
C ALA A 50 -6.03 0.44 10.96
N ALA A 51 -7.28 0.80 10.70
CA ALA A 51 -8.16 0.13 9.76
C ALA A 51 -8.31 1.00 8.51
N LEU A 52 -8.26 0.40 7.33
CA LEU A 52 -8.46 1.07 6.06
C LEU A 52 -9.39 0.22 5.19
N TYR A 53 -10.32 0.89 4.51
CA TYR A 53 -11.18 0.29 3.51
C TYR A 53 -11.07 1.10 2.22
N ARG A 54 -10.88 0.42 1.10
CA ARG A 54 -10.80 1.02 -0.23
C ARG A 54 -11.74 0.30 -1.17
N SER A 55 -12.53 1.07 -1.91
CA SER A 55 -13.32 0.61 -3.04
C SER A 55 -12.81 1.32 -4.30
N GLN A 56 -12.28 0.54 -5.22
CA GLN A 56 -11.71 1.06 -6.47
C GLN A 56 -12.77 1.08 -7.56
N TRP A 57 -12.77 2.12 -8.38
CA TRP A 57 -13.63 2.25 -9.56
C TRP A 57 -15.11 1.96 -9.26
N SER A 58 -15.63 2.65 -8.25
CA SER A 58 -17.03 2.57 -7.86
C SER A 58 -17.94 2.77 -9.08
N GLY A 59 -19.00 1.97 -9.17
CA GLY A 59 -19.87 1.91 -10.35
C GLY A 59 -19.53 0.77 -11.32
N ILE A 60 -18.31 0.22 -11.28
CA ILE A 60 -17.93 -0.97 -12.04
C ILE A 60 -18.20 -2.23 -11.21
N ASP A 61 -19.03 -3.13 -11.74
CA ASP A 61 -19.31 -4.39 -11.07
C ASP A 61 -18.08 -5.32 -11.05
N GLY A 62 -17.82 -5.94 -9.90
CA GLY A 62 -16.62 -6.76 -9.68
C GLY A 62 -15.32 -5.95 -9.50
N ALA A 63 -15.39 -4.63 -9.31
CA ALA A 63 -14.20 -3.82 -9.10
C ALA A 63 -13.49 -4.14 -7.77
N PRO A 64 -12.17 -3.87 -7.67
CA PRO A 64 -11.39 -4.23 -6.49
C PRO A 64 -11.87 -3.58 -5.20
N THR A 65 -11.93 -4.36 -4.14
CA THR A 65 -12.08 -3.84 -2.77
C THR A 65 -10.96 -4.36 -1.89
N THR A 66 -10.39 -3.47 -1.07
CA THR A 66 -9.27 -3.80 -0.20
C THR A 66 -9.58 -3.38 1.22
N GLN A 67 -9.34 -4.28 2.16
CA GLN A 67 -9.44 -4.05 3.59
C GLN A 67 -8.07 -4.25 4.21
N THR A 68 -7.67 -3.34 5.09
CA THR A 68 -6.43 -3.46 5.84
C THR A 68 -6.70 -3.24 7.32
N LEU A 69 -6.12 -4.10 8.14
CA LEU A 69 -6.03 -3.93 9.58
C LEU A 69 -4.57 -4.04 10.00
N ASN A 70 -4.04 -2.97 10.59
CA ASN A 70 -2.70 -2.94 11.16
C ASN A 70 -2.77 -2.72 12.66
N LEU A 71 -1.89 -3.40 13.37
CA LEU A 71 -1.60 -3.18 14.77
C LEU A 71 -0.09 -3.03 14.89
N ASN A 72 0.38 -2.00 15.58
CA ASN A 72 1.80 -1.92 15.94
C ASN A 72 2.00 -1.26 17.28
N THR A 73 3.11 -1.61 17.92
CA THR A 73 3.46 -1.07 19.23
C THR A 73 4.96 -1.14 19.48
N PRO A 74 5.54 -0.13 20.14
CA PRO A 74 6.87 -0.25 20.70
C PRO A 74 6.86 -1.14 21.96
N VAL A 75 7.61 -2.23 21.93
CA VAL A 75 7.82 -3.12 23.08
C VAL A 75 8.89 -2.58 24.01
N SER A 76 9.90 -1.88 23.46
CA SER A 76 10.94 -1.19 24.23
C SER A 76 11.24 0.19 23.62
N GLU A 77 12.35 0.83 23.99
CA GLU A 77 12.80 2.05 23.30
C GLU A 77 13.38 1.79 21.92
N ARG A 78 13.88 0.56 21.70
CA ARG A 78 14.56 0.16 20.47
C ARG A 78 13.81 -0.91 19.69
N VAL A 79 12.80 -1.56 20.26
CA VAL A 79 12.08 -2.66 19.63
C VAL A 79 10.62 -2.27 19.39
N GLY A 80 10.18 -2.41 18.15
CA GLY A 80 8.78 -2.33 17.74
C GLY A 80 8.33 -3.64 17.11
N ILE A 81 7.05 -3.97 17.30
CA ILE A 81 6.40 -5.10 16.65
C ILE A 81 5.14 -4.62 15.94
N GLY A 82 4.79 -5.31 14.87
CA GLY A 82 3.59 -5.05 14.09
C GLY A 82 2.91 -6.33 13.64
N LEU A 83 1.60 -6.28 13.46
CA LEU A 83 0.79 -7.27 12.75
C LEU A 83 -0.01 -6.53 11.69
N SER A 84 -0.17 -7.14 10.52
CA SER A 84 -1.05 -6.62 9.47
C SER A 84 -1.81 -7.74 8.79
N ILE A 85 -3.09 -7.47 8.52
CA ILE A 85 -3.97 -8.30 7.72
C ILE A 85 -4.47 -7.45 6.56
N VAL A 86 -4.24 -7.90 5.34
CA VAL A 86 -4.76 -7.26 4.13
C VAL A 86 -5.63 -8.27 3.41
N ASN A 87 -6.89 -7.93 3.18
CA ASN A 87 -7.78 -8.73 2.36
C ASN A 87 -8.10 -7.93 1.09
N ASP A 88 -7.74 -8.48 -0.05
CA ASP A 88 -8.01 -7.91 -1.37
C ASP A 88 -8.97 -8.83 -2.12
N GLU A 89 -10.02 -8.25 -2.68
CA GLU A 89 -11.03 -8.97 -3.43
C GLU A 89 -11.26 -8.31 -4.79
N ILE A 90 -11.27 -9.11 -5.85
CA ILE A 90 -11.53 -8.69 -7.22
C ILE A 90 -12.56 -9.64 -7.86
N GLY A 91 -13.51 -9.08 -8.62
CA GLY A 91 -14.47 -9.84 -9.40
C GLY A 91 -15.58 -10.48 -8.57
N ASN A 92 -16.10 -9.79 -7.54
CA ASN A 92 -17.18 -10.29 -6.67
C ASN A 92 -16.86 -11.66 -6.05
N GLY A 93 -15.66 -11.74 -5.47
CA GLY A 93 -15.14 -12.93 -4.81
C GLY A 93 -14.64 -14.02 -5.76
N THR A 94 -14.39 -13.70 -7.04
CA THR A 94 -13.67 -14.60 -7.96
C THR A 94 -12.21 -14.73 -7.58
N ASN A 95 -11.56 -13.64 -7.17
CA ASN A 95 -10.17 -13.65 -6.70
C ASN A 95 -10.13 -12.99 -5.33
N GLN A 96 -9.75 -13.76 -4.32
CA GLN A 96 -9.61 -13.31 -2.94
C GLN A 96 -8.18 -13.61 -2.48
N ASN A 97 -7.47 -12.56 -2.08
CA ASN A 97 -6.11 -12.69 -1.59
C ASN A 97 -6.01 -12.10 -0.18
N THR A 98 -5.69 -12.95 0.79
CA THR A 98 -5.56 -12.52 2.19
C THR A 98 -4.13 -12.67 2.68
N TYR A 99 -3.48 -11.54 2.92
CA TYR A 99 -2.12 -11.44 3.44
C TYR A 99 -2.14 -11.33 4.95
N PHE A 100 -1.26 -12.08 5.61
CA PHE A 100 -1.01 -11.99 7.05
C PHE A 100 0.48 -11.80 7.25
N SER A 101 0.87 -10.82 8.05
CA SER A 101 2.28 -10.63 8.37
C SER A 101 2.52 -10.08 9.75
N ALA A 102 3.66 -10.46 10.30
CA ALA A 102 4.25 -9.91 11.50
C ALA A 102 5.52 -9.13 11.13
N ASP A 103 5.66 -7.95 11.73
CA ASP A 103 6.79 -7.06 11.53
C ASP A 103 7.59 -6.97 12.84
N PHE A 104 8.90 -7.01 12.73
CA PHE A 104 9.84 -6.73 13.82
C PHE A 104 10.75 -5.59 13.40
N ALA A 105 10.84 -4.54 14.22
CA ALA A 105 11.68 -3.38 13.96
C ALA A 105 12.67 -3.14 15.10
N TYR A 106 13.95 -3.01 14.77
CA TYR A 106 15.01 -2.59 15.69
C TYR A 106 15.50 -1.19 15.35
N THR A 107 15.43 -0.27 16.31
CA THR A 107 15.72 1.15 16.16
C THR A 107 17.02 1.52 16.85
N ILE A 108 17.93 2.11 16.08
CA ILE A 108 19.19 2.70 16.51
C ILE A 108 19.02 4.22 16.57
N PRO A 109 19.11 4.85 17.76
CA PRO A 109 19.21 6.30 17.85
C PRO A 109 20.51 6.77 17.18
N THR A 110 20.38 7.65 16.20
CA THR A 110 21.52 8.25 15.47
C THR A 110 21.89 9.63 16.02
N SER A 111 20.94 10.29 16.71
CA SER A 111 21.10 11.54 17.46
C SER A 111 19.96 11.66 18.48
N GLU A 112 19.85 12.78 19.20
CA GLU A 112 18.72 13.03 20.11
C GLU A 112 17.36 13.03 19.39
N LEU A 113 17.33 13.46 18.12
CA LEU A 113 16.12 13.58 17.32
C LEU A 113 15.99 12.47 16.26
N GLY A 114 17.12 11.96 15.76
CA GLY A 114 17.16 11.01 14.64
C GLY A 114 17.15 9.55 15.07
N LYS A 115 16.29 8.76 14.44
CA LYS A 115 16.14 7.32 14.68
C LYS A 115 16.19 6.56 13.37
N LEU A 116 17.05 5.55 13.30
CA LEU A 116 17.19 4.65 12.17
C LEU A 116 16.70 3.25 12.57
N SER A 117 15.66 2.77 11.92
CA SER A 117 15.02 1.49 12.19
C SER A 117 15.31 0.50 11.07
N PHE A 118 15.59 -0.74 11.45
CA PHE A 118 15.73 -1.88 10.55
C PHE A 118 14.57 -2.83 10.83
N GLY A 119 13.83 -3.20 9.78
CA GLY A 119 12.61 -3.98 9.87
C GLY A 119 12.74 -5.30 9.15
N LEU A 120 12.18 -6.35 9.75
CA LEU A 120 11.96 -7.64 9.14
C LEU A 120 10.45 -7.92 9.12
N LYS A 121 9.99 -8.50 8.02
CA LYS A 121 8.61 -8.95 7.83
C LYS A 121 8.61 -10.46 7.63
N ALA A 122 7.71 -11.15 8.31
CA ALA A 122 7.47 -12.57 8.10
C ALA A 122 5.97 -12.79 7.98
N GLY A 123 5.54 -13.58 7.01
CA GLY A 123 4.13 -13.79 6.75
C GLY A 123 3.89 -14.65 5.53
N GLY A 124 2.79 -14.36 4.86
CA GLY A 124 2.39 -15.01 3.62
C GLY A 124 0.96 -14.64 3.30
N HIS A 125 0.44 -15.23 2.25
CA HIS A 125 -0.93 -14.99 1.82
C HIS A 125 -1.63 -16.27 1.41
N LEU A 126 -2.95 -16.23 1.52
CA LEU A 126 -3.86 -17.24 1.04
C LEU A 126 -4.54 -16.71 -0.21
N LEU A 127 -4.28 -17.37 -1.34
CA LEU A 127 -4.97 -17.12 -2.59
C LEU A 127 -6.14 -18.09 -2.75
N ASP A 128 -7.34 -17.54 -2.92
CA ASP A 128 -8.56 -18.27 -3.26
C ASP A 128 -9.11 -17.73 -4.58
N VAL A 129 -9.18 -18.58 -5.60
CA VAL A 129 -9.67 -18.26 -6.94
C VAL A 129 -10.84 -19.16 -7.27
N ASN A 130 -12.04 -18.59 -7.22
CA ASN A 130 -13.28 -19.28 -7.54
C ASN A 130 -13.80 -18.89 -8.93
N LEU A 131 -13.41 -19.67 -9.93
CA LEU A 131 -13.79 -19.46 -11.33
C LEU A 131 -15.29 -19.74 -11.59
N THR A 132 -16.00 -20.44 -10.71
CA THR A 132 -17.44 -20.70 -10.90
C THR A 132 -18.26 -19.41 -10.82
N LYS A 133 -17.78 -18.39 -10.11
CA LYS A 133 -18.44 -17.08 -10.01
C LYS A 133 -18.39 -16.27 -11.31
N LEU A 134 -17.47 -16.59 -12.22
CA LEU A 134 -17.45 -16.00 -13.57
C LEU A 134 -18.68 -16.39 -14.42
N ARG A 135 -19.36 -17.49 -14.08
CA ARG A 135 -20.61 -17.92 -14.76
C ARG A 135 -21.76 -16.93 -14.58
N ASN A 136 -21.72 -16.10 -13.53
CA ASN A 136 -22.73 -15.06 -13.32
C ASN A 136 -22.70 -14.00 -14.44
N TYR A 137 -21.59 -13.88 -15.18
CA TYR A 137 -21.39 -12.91 -16.25
C TYR A 137 -21.44 -13.53 -17.65
N ASN A 138 -21.01 -14.78 -17.81
CA ASN A 138 -21.11 -15.49 -19.08
C ASN A 138 -21.52 -16.96 -18.87
N PRO A 139 -22.83 -17.29 -19.02
CA PRO A 139 -23.34 -18.63 -18.75
C PRO A 139 -22.86 -19.70 -19.77
N GLY A 140 -22.23 -19.28 -20.88
CA GLY A 140 -21.66 -20.18 -21.90
C GLY A 140 -20.21 -20.63 -21.62
N LEU A 141 -19.56 -20.10 -20.58
CA LEU A 141 -18.25 -20.61 -20.14
C LEU A 141 -18.44 -22.02 -19.56
N LEU A 142 -17.95 -23.04 -20.27
CA LEU A 142 -17.73 -24.37 -19.71
C LEU A 142 -16.86 -24.20 -18.47
N ALA A 143 -17.36 -24.62 -17.30
CA ALA A 143 -16.53 -24.63 -16.09
C ALA A 143 -15.29 -25.47 -16.42
N PRO A 144 -14.07 -24.90 -16.35
CA PRO A 144 -12.89 -25.73 -16.46
C PRO A 144 -12.89 -26.58 -15.20
N ASP A 145 -13.09 -27.88 -15.40
CA ASP A 145 -13.10 -28.96 -14.40
C ASP A 145 -12.14 -28.61 -13.26
N ASP A 146 -12.69 -28.31 -12.09
CA ASP A 146 -11.99 -28.10 -10.81
C ASP A 146 -10.69 -27.23 -10.84
N SER A 147 -10.61 -26.25 -11.74
CA SER A 147 -9.39 -25.47 -12.00
C SER A 147 -9.24 -24.20 -11.15
N GLY A 148 -10.09 -24.04 -10.13
CA GLY A 148 -9.94 -22.99 -9.13
C GLY A 148 -8.74 -23.24 -8.21
N ILE A 149 -8.25 -22.19 -7.54
CA ILE A 149 -7.25 -22.34 -6.49
C ILE A 149 -8.00 -22.24 -5.17
N ASP A 150 -8.11 -23.33 -4.40
CA ASP A 150 -8.70 -23.25 -3.06
C ASP A 150 -7.59 -23.00 -2.01
N LYS A 151 -7.55 -21.75 -1.50
CA LYS A 151 -6.76 -21.32 -0.33
C LYS A 151 -5.30 -21.77 -0.36
N ARG A 152 -4.60 -21.52 -1.46
CA ARG A 152 -3.17 -21.82 -1.56
C ARG A 152 -2.36 -20.85 -0.70
N PHE A 153 -1.73 -21.39 0.35
CA PHE A 153 -0.83 -20.62 1.19
C PHE A 153 0.54 -20.46 0.54
N SER A 154 1.04 -19.23 0.53
CA SER A 154 2.35 -18.89 0.00
C SER A 154 3.11 -18.06 1.03
N PRO A 155 4.19 -18.60 1.64
CA PRO A 155 4.95 -17.85 2.62
C PRO A 155 5.71 -16.70 1.95
N ASN A 156 5.94 -15.63 2.70
CA ASN A 156 6.79 -14.53 2.27
C ASN A 156 7.55 -13.92 3.44
N PHE A 157 8.65 -13.26 3.12
CA PHE A 157 9.43 -12.48 4.06
C PHE A 157 9.89 -11.19 3.40
N GLY A 158 10.16 -10.18 4.20
CA GLY A 158 10.53 -8.86 3.73
C GLY A 158 11.49 -8.15 4.66
N ALA A 159 12.04 -7.05 4.18
CA ALA A 159 12.89 -6.20 4.97
C ALA A 159 12.69 -4.73 4.62
N GLY A 160 13.06 -3.86 5.55
CA GLY A 160 13.02 -2.43 5.35
C GLY A 160 14.01 -1.68 6.22
N ILE A 161 14.32 -0.47 5.80
CA ILE A 161 15.06 0.52 6.56
C ILE A 161 14.17 1.75 6.62
N TYR A 162 14.06 2.37 7.78
CA TYR A 162 13.25 3.55 7.99
C TYR A 162 13.98 4.54 8.89
N PHE A 163 14.30 5.71 8.36
CA PHE A 163 14.87 6.81 9.12
C PHE A 163 13.79 7.83 9.40
N HIS A 164 13.71 8.30 10.64
CA HIS A 164 12.81 9.40 10.98
C HIS A 164 13.34 10.31 12.07
N THR A 165 12.85 11.55 12.04
CA THR A 165 12.98 12.58 13.07
C THR A 165 11.57 13.01 13.51
N ASP A 166 11.46 14.13 14.22
CA ASP A 166 10.14 14.70 14.54
C ASP A 166 9.45 15.38 13.34
N ARG A 167 10.19 15.64 12.25
CA ARG A 167 9.65 16.37 11.08
C ARG A 167 9.90 15.68 9.74
N PHE A 168 10.86 14.78 9.64
CA PHE A 168 11.24 14.15 8.38
C PHE A 168 11.22 12.64 8.54
N TYR A 169 10.83 11.94 7.48
CA TYR A 169 11.02 10.51 7.37
C TYR A 169 11.42 10.10 5.95
N THR A 170 12.16 9.00 5.86
CA THR A 170 12.45 8.31 4.62
C THR A 170 12.62 6.83 4.89
N GLY A 171 12.26 5.98 3.94
CA GLY A 171 12.41 4.54 4.09
C GLY A 171 12.50 3.83 2.76
N LEU A 172 13.26 2.74 2.78
CA LEU A 172 13.43 1.81 1.67
C LEU A 172 12.99 0.42 2.14
N SER A 173 12.21 -0.28 1.34
CA SER A 173 11.72 -1.60 1.73
C SER A 173 11.44 -2.51 0.54
N VAL A 174 11.51 -3.81 0.83
CA VAL A 174 11.00 -4.90 0.01
C VAL A 174 10.12 -5.74 0.93
N PRO A 175 8.80 -5.49 0.97
CA PRO A 175 7.88 -6.19 1.87
C PRO A 175 7.78 -7.69 1.59
N ASN A 176 7.96 -8.07 0.32
CA ASN A 176 7.79 -9.44 -0.17
C ASN A 176 8.99 -9.81 -1.06
N PHE A 177 9.86 -10.70 -0.59
CA PHE A 177 11.00 -11.22 -1.34
C PHE A 177 10.63 -12.41 -2.21
N LEU A 178 9.76 -13.30 -1.74
CA LEU A 178 9.43 -14.51 -2.49
C LEU A 178 8.48 -14.20 -3.64
N GLN A 179 8.79 -14.79 -4.79
CA GLN A 179 7.93 -14.79 -5.97
C GLN A 179 7.13 -16.09 -5.96
N THR A 180 5.80 -15.98 -5.95
CA THR A 180 4.93 -17.13 -6.07
C THR A 180 4.42 -17.27 -7.49
N GLU A 181 4.46 -18.49 -8.02
CA GLU A 181 3.88 -18.84 -9.32
C GLU A 181 2.64 -19.71 -9.09
N HIS A 182 1.48 -19.24 -9.53
CA HIS A 182 0.20 -19.90 -9.20
C HIS A 182 -0.33 -20.86 -10.27
N PHE A 183 0.33 -20.97 -11.42
CA PHE A 183 -0.09 -21.85 -12.52
C PHE A 183 1.05 -22.71 -13.05
N GLU A 184 0.95 -24.03 -12.88
CA GLU A 184 1.88 -25.00 -13.48
C GLU A 184 1.38 -25.45 -14.87
N THR A 185 2.33 -25.58 -15.79
CA THR A 185 2.16 -26.11 -17.14
C THR A 185 1.60 -27.53 -17.10
N SER A 186 0.33 -27.70 -17.46
CA SER A 186 -0.13 -28.95 -18.07
C SER A 186 0.07 -28.84 -19.59
N GLN A 187 0.72 -29.83 -20.17
CA GLN A 187 1.07 -29.83 -21.59
C GLN A 187 -0.13 -29.55 -22.50
N GLY A 188 -0.07 -28.48 -23.29
CA GLY A 188 -0.86 -28.34 -24.52
C GLY A 188 -1.87 -27.19 -24.61
N SER A 189 -2.06 -26.35 -23.58
CA SER A 189 -2.91 -25.16 -23.70
C SER A 189 -2.31 -23.94 -22.99
N ASN A 190 -2.40 -22.78 -23.64
CA ASN A 190 -1.83 -21.51 -23.16
C ASN A 190 -2.32 -21.17 -21.74
N SER A 191 -1.48 -21.37 -20.73
CA SER A 191 -1.75 -20.94 -19.35
C SER A 191 -1.10 -19.59 -19.05
N TYR A 192 -1.81 -18.77 -18.27
CA TYR A 192 -1.34 -17.47 -17.81
C TYR A 192 -0.50 -17.66 -16.55
N LEU A 193 0.79 -17.34 -16.60
CA LEU A 193 1.68 -17.32 -15.44
C LEU A 193 1.40 -16.07 -14.60
N VAL A 194 0.63 -16.21 -13.51
CA VAL A 194 0.56 -15.17 -12.47
C VAL A 194 1.79 -15.34 -11.58
N LYS A 195 2.72 -14.40 -11.71
CA LYS A 195 3.92 -14.31 -10.88
C LYS A 195 3.83 -13.08 -9.98
N GLU A 196 3.80 -13.30 -8.69
CA GLU A 196 4.07 -12.24 -7.73
C GLU A 196 5.55 -11.89 -7.79
N ARG A 197 5.88 -10.60 -7.86
CA ARG A 197 7.26 -10.14 -8.02
C ARG A 197 7.68 -9.32 -6.82
N MET A 198 8.99 -9.28 -6.59
CA MET A 198 9.57 -8.38 -5.59
C MET A 198 9.18 -6.93 -5.91
N GLU A 199 8.61 -6.26 -4.93
CA GLU A 199 8.23 -4.86 -5.01
C GLU A 199 9.17 -4.03 -4.15
N TYR A 200 9.81 -3.02 -4.75
CA TYR A 200 10.68 -2.09 -4.06
C TYR A 200 9.92 -0.81 -3.78
N TYR A 201 9.94 -0.37 -2.53
CA TYR A 201 9.32 0.87 -2.09
C TYR A 201 10.37 1.86 -1.59
N LEU A 202 10.22 3.12 -2.00
CA LEU A 202 10.89 4.27 -1.41
C LEU A 202 9.82 5.25 -0.96
N ILE A 203 9.73 5.50 0.34
CA ILE A 203 8.78 6.45 0.92
C ILE A 203 9.55 7.61 1.56
N SER A 204 9.09 8.84 1.40
CA SER A 204 9.64 9.98 2.13
C SER A 204 8.60 11.06 2.37
N GLY A 205 8.76 11.84 3.44
CA GLY A 205 7.93 13.00 3.72
C GLY A 205 8.58 13.96 4.70
N LEU A 206 8.12 15.21 4.65
CA LEU A 206 8.61 16.31 5.46
C LEU A 206 7.43 17.08 6.03
N VAL A 207 7.47 17.44 7.32
CA VAL A 207 6.48 18.26 8.00
C VAL A 207 7.09 19.63 8.29
N MET A 208 6.48 20.66 7.72
CA MET A 208 6.86 22.05 7.89
C MET A 208 5.76 22.79 8.64
N ASN A 209 6.13 23.61 9.63
CA ASN A 209 5.18 24.51 10.27
C ASN A 209 5.10 25.79 9.44
N LEU A 210 3.94 26.07 8.84
CA LEU A 210 3.67 27.32 8.12
C LEU A 210 3.19 28.45 9.04
N GLY A 211 2.92 28.11 10.30
CA GLY A 211 2.56 29.03 11.38
C GLY A 211 2.21 28.27 12.65
N TYR A 212 1.60 28.94 13.63
CA TYR A 212 1.21 28.32 14.91
C TYR A 212 0.07 27.30 14.78
N ARG A 213 -0.71 27.38 13.70
CA ARG A 213 -1.96 26.64 13.51
C ARG A 213 -1.98 25.77 12.27
N MET A 214 -0.95 25.85 11.42
CA MET A 214 -0.94 25.17 10.12
C MET A 214 0.39 24.46 9.92
N GLN A 215 0.32 23.16 9.68
CA GLN A 215 1.45 22.34 9.23
C GLN A 215 1.21 21.90 7.80
N PHE A 216 2.29 21.75 7.04
CA PHE A 216 2.27 21.27 5.67
C PHE A 216 3.18 20.06 5.54
N LYS A 217 2.65 18.99 4.95
CA LYS A 217 3.32 17.71 4.72
C LYS A 217 3.30 17.34 3.24
N PRO A 218 4.33 17.69 2.48
CA PRO A 218 4.63 17.00 1.24
C PRO A 218 5.17 15.58 1.55
N ALA A 219 4.70 14.60 0.80
CA ALA A 219 5.21 13.24 0.85
C ALA A 219 5.23 12.62 -0.55
N VAL A 220 6.10 11.62 -0.71
CA VAL A 220 6.25 10.86 -1.94
C VAL A 220 6.38 9.37 -1.62
N LEU A 221 5.83 8.53 -2.49
CA LEU A 221 6.03 7.09 -2.51
C LEU A 221 6.41 6.68 -3.93
N PHE A 222 7.56 6.05 -4.09
CA PHE A 222 7.93 5.38 -5.32
C PHE A 222 7.77 3.87 -5.15
N LYS A 223 7.19 3.23 -6.17
CA LYS A 223 7.03 1.78 -6.27
C LYS A 223 7.68 1.30 -7.56
N ALA A 224 8.59 0.33 -7.44
CA ALA A 224 9.26 -0.29 -8.56
C ALA A 224 9.08 -1.81 -8.52
N VAL A 225 8.65 -2.39 -9.64
CA VAL A 225 8.48 -3.83 -9.80
C VAL A 225 9.13 -4.24 -11.12
N SER A 226 9.91 -5.32 -11.09
CA SER A 226 10.60 -5.80 -12.30
C SER A 226 9.58 -6.21 -13.37
N GLY A 227 9.66 -5.58 -14.55
CA GLY A 227 8.72 -5.84 -15.66
C GLY A 227 7.44 -5.01 -15.66
N ALA A 228 7.31 -4.03 -14.75
CA ALA A 228 6.22 -3.05 -14.77
C ALA A 228 6.77 -1.61 -14.86
N PRO A 229 5.98 -0.65 -15.38
CA PRO A 229 6.34 0.76 -15.31
C PRO A 229 6.57 1.24 -13.87
N LEU A 230 7.50 2.17 -13.69
CA LEU A 230 7.72 2.84 -12.41
C LEU A 230 6.46 3.62 -12.00
N GLN A 231 6.13 3.59 -10.72
CA GLN A 231 5.04 4.38 -10.15
C GLN A 231 5.55 5.36 -9.11
N ALA A 232 4.91 6.52 -9.07
CA ALA A 232 5.16 7.56 -8.10
C ALA A 232 3.85 8.20 -7.64
N ASP A 233 3.64 8.24 -6.33
CA ASP A 233 2.53 8.91 -5.68
C ASP A 233 3.10 10.12 -4.94
N LEU A 234 2.59 11.30 -5.29
CA LEU A 234 2.94 12.56 -4.66
C LEU A 234 1.74 13.04 -3.85
N SER A 235 1.94 13.43 -2.60
CA SER A 235 0.87 13.98 -1.77
C SER A 235 1.30 15.26 -1.08
N ALA A 236 0.33 16.15 -0.88
CA ALA A 236 0.48 17.44 -0.25
C ALA A 236 -0.68 17.62 0.73
N THR A 237 -0.41 17.47 2.02
CA THR A 237 -1.43 17.53 3.08
C THR A 237 -1.15 18.67 4.05
N PHE A 238 -2.16 19.47 4.32
CA PHE A 238 -2.17 20.48 5.37
C PHE A 238 -2.83 19.91 6.63
N LEU A 239 -2.31 20.25 7.80
CA LEU A 239 -2.93 19.98 9.10
C LEU A 239 -3.20 21.31 9.80
N TYR A 240 -4.48 21.61 10.01
CA TYR A 240 -4.95 22.80 10.69
C TYR A 240 -5.35 22.50 12.13
N ASN A 241 -4.82 23.28 13.08
CA ASN A 241 -5.06 23.20 14.52
C ASN A 241 -4.92 21.79 15.10
N GLU A 242 -4.02 20.97 14.55
CA GLU A 242 -3.83 19.56 14.94
C GLU A 242 -5.11 18.70 14.87
N LYS A 243 -6.15 19.20 14.17
CA LYS A 243 -7.48 18.59 14.13
C LYS A 243 -7.95 18.25 12.73
N PHE A 244 -7.81 19.17 11.80
CA PHE A 244 -8.36 19.02 10.46
C PHE A 244 -7.24 18.88 9.44
N SER A 245 -7.17 17.75 8.76
CA SER A 245 -6.24 17.54 7.66
C SER A 245 -6.95 17.61 6.32
N PHE A 246 -6.35 18.26 5.35
CA PHE A 246 -6.87 18.31 3.98
C PHE A 246 -5.73 18.41 2.99
N GLY A 247 -5.91 17.91 1.79
CA GLY A 247 -4.83 17.89 0.82
C GLY A 247 -5.23 17.32 -0.52
N ALA A 248 -4.23 17.18 -1.37
CA ALA A 248 -4.36 16.52 -2.65
C ALA A 248 -3.23 15.52 -2.83
N ALA A 249 -3.46 14.52 -3.67
CA ALA A 249 -2.41 13.64 -4.16
C ALA A 249 -2.51 13.49 -5.68
N TYR A 250 -1.39 13.10 -6.27
CA TYR A 250 -1.28 12.77 -7.67
C TYR A 250 -0.47 11.49 -7.80
N ARG A 251 -1.11 10.45 -8.33
CA ARG A 251 -0.48 9.19 -8.72
C ARG A 251 -0.17 9.28 -10.21
N TRP A 252 1.11 9.22 -10.53
CA TRP A 252 1.59 9.40 -11.90
C TRP A 252 0.92 8.40 -12.85
N ASP A 253 0.29 8.93 -13.91
CA ASP A 253 -0.38 8.20 -14.98
C ASP A 253 -1.52 7.29 -14.49
N ALA A 254 -2.04 7.56 -13.29
CA ALA A 254 -3.15 6.83 -12.71
C ALA A 254 -4.26 7.77 -12.25
N ALA A 255 -4.06 8.59 -11.21
CA ALA A 255 -5.16 9.31 -10.56
C ALA A 255 -4.77 10.64 -9.92
N VAL A 256 -5.75 11.54 -9.79
CA VAL A 256 -5.70 12.71 -8.91
C VAL A 256 -6.63 12.48 -7.73
N SER A 257 -6.17 12.81 -6.53
CA SER A 257 -6.89 12.51 -5.29
C SER A 257 -7.15 13.76 -4.46
N ALA A 258 -8.31 13.81 -3.82
CA ALA A 258 -8.60 14.72 -2.71
C ALA A 258 -8.51 13.97 -1.39
N LEU A 259 -7.88 14.57 -0.38
CA LEU A 259 -7.66 13.98 0.93
C LEU A 259 -8.32 14.86 2.00
N VAL A 260 -9.05 14.24 2.93
CA VAL A 260 -9.57 14.91 4.13
C VAL A 260 -9.42 14.00 5.34
N GLY A 261 -9.22 14.58 6.52
CA GLY A 261 -9.14 13.83 7.76
C GLY A 261 -9.43 14.69 8.98
N PHE A 262 -9.83 14.02 10.05
CA PHE A 262 -10.27 14.66 11.26
C PHE A 262 -9.77 13.87 12.49
N GLN A 263 -8.98 14.54 13.33
CA GLN A 263 -8.59 14.06 14.64
C GLN A 263 -9.71 14.39 15.63
N ILE A 264 -10.54 13.39 15.95
CA ILE A 264 -11.69 13.54 16.86
C ILE A 264 -11.20 13.95 18.26
N ASN A 265 -10.16 13.26 18.72
CA ASN A 265 -9.50 13.47 20.01
C ASN A 265 -8.09 12.86 19.91
N ASP A 266 -7.29 12.94 20.98
CA ASP A 266 -5.91 12.45 20.98
C ASP A 266 -5.75 10.96 20.61
N LYS A 267 -6.83 10.16 20.67
CA LYS A 267 -6.81 8.73 20.38
C LYS A 267 -7.35 8.37 18.99
N PHE A 268 -8.34 9.10 18.48
CA PHE A 268 -9.06 8.73 17.27
C PHE A 268 -8.83 9.72 16.14
N MET A 269 -8.45 9.19 14.98
CA MET A 269 -8.40 9.92 13.71
C MET A 269 -9.19 9.16 12.66
N LEU A 270 -9.99 9.88 11.89
CA LEU A 270 -10.62 9.37 10.67
C LEU A 270 -10.09 10.12 9.46
N GLY A 271 -10.15 9.51 8.30
CA GLY A 271 -10.01 10.24 7.05
C GLY A 271 -10.62 9.52 5.88
N MET A 272 -10.75 10.29 4.82
CA MET A 272 -11.37 9.89 3.57
C MET A 272 -10.54 10.46 2.42
N ALA A 273 -10.36 9.65 1.40
CA ALA A 273 -9.81 10.08 0.13
C ALA A 273 -10.76 9.70 -1.00
N TYR A 274 -10.79 10.57 -2.01
CA TYR A 274 -11.47 10.33 -3.27
C TYR A 274 -10.46 10.43 -4.39
N ASP A 275 -10.39 9.41 -5.24
CA ASP A 275 -9.54 9.38 -6.41
C ASP A 275 -10.36 9.49 -7.69
N ARG A 276 -9.95 10.41 -8.55
CA ARG A 276 -10.41 10.47 -9.93
C ARG A 276 -9.30 9.92 -10.83
N GLU A 277 -9.60 8.82 -11.49
CA GLU A 277 -8.69 8.22 -12.48
C GLU A 277 -8.48 9.18 -13.66
N THR A 278 -7.22 9.37 -14.04
CA THR A 278 -6.76 10.12 -15.22
C THR A 278 -6.57 9.23 -16.45
N THR A 279 -6.65 7.91 -16.25
CA THR A 279 -6.57 6.89 -17.31
C THR A 279 -7.83 6.86 -18.17
N GLU A 280 -7.77 6.14 -19.29
CA GLU A 280 -8.94 5.89 -20.15
C GLU A 280 -10.12 5.27 -19.38
N LEU A 281 -9.83 4.47 -18.35
CA LEU A 281 -10.84 3.89 -17.46
C LEU A 281 -11.60 4.96 -16.66
N GLY A 282 -10.94 6.05 -16.28
CA GLY A 282 -11.57 7.20 -15.63
C GLY A 282 -12.55 7.95 -16.53
N GLY A 283 -12.34 7.91 -17.85
CA GLY A 283 -13.23 8.54 -18.83
C GLY A 283 -14.52 7.78 -19.11
N THR A 284 -14.67 6.55 -18.59
CA THR A 284 -15.87 5.73 -18.81
C THR A 284 -17.05 6.21 -17.96
N GLN A 285 -18.26 6.10 -18.50
CA GLN A 285 -19.50 6.54 -17.83
C GLN A 285 -19.82 5.75 -16.55
N PHE A 286 -19.19 4.58 -16.37
CA PHE A 286 -19.46 3.66 -15.28
C PHE A 286 -18.43 3.74 -14.14
N ASN A 287 -17.49 4.68 -14.18
CA ASN A 287 -16.47 4.87 -13.15
C ASN A 287 -16.68 6.18 -12.39
N ASP A 288 -17.30 6.07 -11.22
CA ASP A 288 -17.58 7.17 -10.30
C ASP A 288 -16.34 7.58 -9.47
N GLY A 289 -15.21 6.91 -9.67
CA GLY A 289 -13.94 7.13 -8.96
C GLY A 289 -13.71 6.09 -7.86
N SER A 290 -12.63 6.26 -7.11
CA SER A 290 -12.27 5.35 -6.00
C SER A 290 -12.42 6.06 -4.66
N PHE A 291 -12.93 5.35 -3.66
CA PHE A 291 -13.10 5.88 -2.31
C PHE A 291 -12.22 5.10 -1.34
N GLU A 292 -11.59 5.81 -0.42
CA GLU A 292 -10.78 5.21 0.62
C GLU A 292 -11.09 5.86 1.96
N PHE A 293 -11.30 5.04 2.98
CA PHE A 293 -11.57 5.46 4.34
C PHE A 293 -10.55 4.85 5.27
N PHE A 294 -10.09 5.60 6.26
CA PHE A 294 -9.29 5.03 7.33
C PHE A 294 -9.78 5.48 8.71
N LEU A 295 -9.54 4.62 9.68
CA LEU A 295 -9.73 4.88 11.10
C LEU A 295 -8.46 4.47 11.83
N ARG A 296 -7.88 5.40 12.59
CA ARG A 296 -6.74 5.16 13.45
C ARG A 296 -7.13 5.33 14.91
N PHE A 297 -6.74 4.37 15.73
CA PHE A 297 -6.85 4.41 17.19
C PHE A 297 -5.46 4.32 17.83
N GLU A 298 -5.19 5.19 18.79
CA GLU A 298 -3.93 5.21 19.54
C GLU A 298 -4.19 5.14 21.05
N LEU A 299 -3.51 4.20 21.70
CA LEU A 299 -3.52 4.08 23.15
C LEU A 299 -2.34 4.85 23.74
N ILE A 300 -2.57 6.13 24.04
CA ILE A 300 -1.59 6.99 24.68
C ILE A 300 -1.54 6.66 26.18
N SER A 301 -0.47 5.96 26.61
CA SER A 301 -0.22 5.73 28.04
C SER A 301 0.35 6.99 28.70
N ARG A 302 -0.18 7.36 29.88
CA ARG A 302 0.28 8.53 30.66
C ARG A 302 1.78 8.53 30.98
N HIS A 303 2.45 7.37 30.90
CA HIS A 303 3.87 7.21 31.23
C HIS A 303 4.84 7.48 30.08
N ARG A 304 4.36 7.58 28.82
CA ARG A 304 5.16 8.03 27.68
C ARG A 304 4.55 9.33 27.17
N ARG A 305 5.15 10.47 27.55
CA ARG A 305 4.86 11.76 26.91
C ARG A 305 5.23 11.63 25.43
N VAL A 306 4.24 11.40 24.57
CA VAL A 306 4.39 11.71 23.16
C VAL A 306 4.47 13.23 23.09
N LEU A 307 5.65 13.75 22.74
CA LEU A 307 5.84 15.17 22.44
C LEU A 307 5.11 15.44 21.11
N ALA A 308 3.83 15.79 21.22
CA ALA A 308 2.88 16.09 20.15
C ALA A 308 2.46 14.92 19.23
N PRO A 309 1.16 14.84 18.83
CA PRO A 309 0.71 13.87 17.84
C PRO A 309 1.50 14.04 16.54
N ARG A 310 2.22 12.99 16.13
CA ARG A 310 3.03 13.03 14.91
C ARG A 310 2.13 12.91 13.69
N PHE A 311 2.32 13.83 12.74
CA PHE A 311 1.57 13.92 11.49
C PHE A 311 2.00 12.86 10.44
N PHE A 312 2.81 11.89 10.85
CA PHE A 312 3.17 10.65 10.17
C PHE A 312 3.58 9.62 11.22
#